data_AF-A0A9X7VX55-F1
#
_entry.id   AF-A0A9X7VX55-F1
#
_cell.length_a   1.000
_cell.length_b   1.000
_cell.length_c   1.000
_cell.angle_alpha   90.00
_cell.angle_beta   90.00
_cell.angle_gamma   90.00
#
_symmetry.space_group_name_H-M   'P 1'
#
loop_
_entity.id
_entity.type
_entity.pdbx_description
1 polymer ?
#
loop_
_entity_poly.entity_id
_entity_poly.type
_entity_poly.pdbx_seq_one_letter_code
_entity_poly.pdbx_strand_id
1 'polypeptide(L)'
;MRWALDTSRGNIDVDASSPSTLRKKAYICPTCGAPVVLHKGTKIEPYFRHASGQANPLCDLYTPGVSVAGHSAQALKHLYRQVGLYLTVIESGSKPHQWNLELGIPEPDCTRGKLKFPFSLGGQRILPVNSIPTGGRRITVIPRLSDYSIVVEGTDDSEWCRRMRQPIPGLNDATINVFGYSSSGGRRIPDQNSIFWGETYSLLWSLRAVPDWWPADLKVSLLQGQNGMWFGAVVGMPAEHSKDVESWVNSILNRRVEYSPAEIQLVSPVSERRLPDGSLVVAPNEEVIISIVRAKGAREWLTLNVMGPELNIQKVNRRDYNTSIFSLGKWTPGRTDLWLDNNIDTALNLVCLYTDIREVHFPGVQLRGKNVIVDEEGNKTLSVSLHDTTSATAFLSKVRKGEVEIYEVDISKRIIMRFSWSTEYRNSGWENTVYMSADQSFDDKSSLVTLLNKVLQRPHHTILLDAGGFGRIELEGGVVFTQPKLFMASSWRKRANWILRSSTTSYTKPNGMWLQIIQSKNFPLLDKYDQELIRQLATRRVPIWLEAHVRAAFFESNRVLVDNKHTRGHSND
;
A
#
# COMPACT_ATOMS: atom_id res chain seq x y z
N MET A 1 -8.55 8.45 -41.80
CA MET A 1 -8.80 7.28 -42.70
C MET A 1 -9.38 7.75 -44.03
N ARG A 2 -9.05 7.11 -45.16
CA ARG A 2 -9.48 7.55 -46.51
C ARG A 2 -10.88 7.09 -46.92
N TRP A 3 -11.41 6.03 -46.31
CA TRP A 3 -12.74 5.48 -46.63
C TRP A 3 -13.55 5.20 -45.36
N ALA A 4 -14.87 5.11 -45.48
CA ALA A 4 -15.83 4.82 -44.41
C ALA A 4 -17.08 4.11 -44.98
N LEU A 5 -17.99 3.63 -44.12
CA LEU A 5 -19.29 3.12 -44.56
C LEU A 5 -20.34 4.24 -44.47
N ASP A 6 -21.08 4.50 -45.56
CA ASP A 6 -22.23 5.42 -45.57
C ASP A 6 -23.49 4.68 -45.08
N THR A 7 -23.90 4.95 -43.85
CA THR A 7 -25.08 4.30 -43.25
C THR A 7 -26.39 4.74 -43.91
N SER A 8 -26.41 5.90 -44.59
CA SER A 8 -27.59 6.37 -45.32
C SER A 8 -27.83 5.64 -46.64
N ARG A 9 -26.82 4.87 -47.10
CA ARG A 9 -26.87 4.09 -48.34
C ARG A 9 -26.75 2.58 -48.11
N GLY A 10 -27.03 2.12 -46.89
CA GLY A 10 -26.97 0.69 -46.56
C GLY A 10 -25.55 0.18 -46.30
N ASN A 11 -24.69 0.99 -45.68
CA ASN A 11 -23.31 0.65 -45.32
C ASN A 11 -22.42 0.33 -46.53
N ILE A 12 -22.50 1.16 -47.56
CA ILE A 12 -21.61 1.05 -48.73
C ILE A 12 -20.31 1.79 -48.45
N ASP A 13 -19.19 1.23 -48.90
CA ASP A 13 -17.87 1.87 -48.84
C ASP A 13 -17.85 3.16 -49.65
N VAL A 14 -17.40 4.23 -49.01
CA VAL A 14 -17.27 5.56 -49.62
C VAL A 14 -15.88 6.13 -49.35
N ASP A 15 -15.25 6.69 -50.38
CA ASP A 15 -13.98 7.41 -50.28
C ASP A 15 -14.22 8.87 -49.85
N ALA A 16 -13.38 9.39 -48.95
CA ALA A 16 -13.46 10.75 -48.44
C ALA A 16 -13.30 11.81 -49.55
N SER A 17 -12.56 11.50 -50.59
CA SER A 17 -12.32 12.36 -51.75
C SER A 17 -13.48 12.34 -52.75
N SER A 18 -14.35 11.33 -52.70
CA SER A 18 -15.45 11.18 -53.66
C SER A 18 -16.39 12.41 -53.65
N PRO A 19 -16.86 12.88 -54.84
CA PRO A 19 -17.85 13.95 -54.92
C PRO A 19 -19.17 13.61 -54.24
N SER A 20 -19.49 12.32 -54.15
CA SER A 20 -20.72 11.82 -53.52
C SER A 20 -20.68 11.84 -51.98
N THR A 21 -19.52 12.08 -51.39
CA THR A 21 -19.28 12.12 -49.95
C THR A 21 -19.48 13.54 -49.42
N LEU A 22 -20.55 13.73 -48.63
CA LEU A 22 -21.00 15.03 -48.13
C LEU A 22 -20.64 15.22 -46.65
N ARG A 23 -20.29 16.47 -46.27
CA ARG A 23 -20.18 16.88 -44.86
C ARG A 23 -21.58 16.82 -44.23
N LYS A 24 -21.69 16.34 -42.97
CA LYS A 24 -22.93 16.15 -42.18
C LYS A 24 -23.78 14.90 -42.47
N LYS A 25 -23.30 13.97 -43.29
CA LYS A 25 -23.86 12.62 -43.37
C LYS A 25 -23.32 11.72 -42.24
N ALA A 26 -24.09 10.69 -41.90
CA ALA A 26 -23.68 9.66 -40.95
C ALA A 26 -22.78 8.65 -41.66
N TYR A 27 -21.55 8.52 -41.18
CA TYR A 27 -20.59 7.53 -41.62
C TYR A 27 -20.11 6.74 -40.41
N ILE A 28 -19.74 5.48 -40.60
CA ILE A 28 -19.16 4.65 -39.55
C ILE A 28 -17.82 4.07 -39.99
N CYS A 29 -16.97 3.81 -39.00
CA CYS A 29 -15.70 3.14 -39.20
C CYS A 29 -15.95 1.68 -39.59
N PRO A 30 -15.35 1.20 -40.67
CA PRO A 30 -15.50 -0.19 -41.11
C PRO A 30 -14.86 -1.19 -40.14
N THR A 31 -13.84 -0.76 -39.38
CA THR A 31 -13.08 -1.63 -38.47
C THR A 31 -13.74 -1.74 -37.10
N CYS A 32 -14.22 -0.64 -36.53
CA CYS A 32 -14.73 -0.62 -35.16
C CYS A 32 -16.21 -0.20 -35.03
N GLY A 33 -16.90 0.07 -36.14
CA GLY A 33 -18.31 0.48 -36.16
C GLY A 33 -18.60 1.87 -35.59
N ALA A 34 -17.59 2.57 -35.07
CA ALA A 34 -17.76 3.87 -34.43
C ALA A 34 -18.11 4.98 -35.44
N PRO A 35 -18.92 5.98 -35.06
CA PRO A 35 -19.22 7.13 -35.91
C PRO A 35 -17.96 7.90 -36.33
N VAL A 36 -17.90 8.25 -37.62
CA VAL A 36 -16.83 9.07 -38.19
C VAL A 36 -17.39 10.29 -38.92
N VAL A 37 -16.61 11.38 -38.92
CA VAL A 37 -16.95 12.67 -39.51
C VAL A 37 -16.02 12.94 -40.69
N LEU A 38 -16.61 13.38 -41.81
CA LEU A 38 -15.85 13.79 -42.98
C LEU A 38 -15.20 15.17 -42.77
N HIS A 39 -13.88 15.21 -42.78
CA HIS A 39 -13.09 16.43 -42.88
C HIS A 39 -12.80 16.76 -44.35
N LYS A 40 -13.77 17.43 -44.99
CA LYS A 40 -13.66 18.17 -46.28
C LYS A 40 -12.68 19.36 -46.16
N GLY A 41 -12.16 20.01 -47.20
CA GLY A 41 -11.71 21.43 -47.13
C GLY A 41 -10.83 21.87 -48.30
N THR A 42 -10.64 23.19 -48.51
CA THR A 42 -9.84 23.71 -49.64
C THR A 42 -8.33 23.57 -49.46
N LYS A 43 -7.85 23.39 -48.22
CA LYS A 43 -6.41 23.31 -47.88
C LYS A 43 -6.02 21.97 -47.25
N ILE A 44 -6.92 21.00 -47.19
CA ILE A 44 -6.72 19.74 -46.46
C ILE A 44 -7.22 18.60 -47.34
N GLU A 45 -6.40 17.56 -47.53
CA GLU A 45 -6.81 16.33 -48.22
C GLU A 45 -8.02 15.74 -47.50
N PRO A 46 -9.12 15.37 -48.18
CA PRO A 46 -10.30 14.81 -47.54
C PRO A 46 -9.99 13.52 -46.77
N TYR A 47 -10.42 13.45 -45.51
CA TYR A 47 -10.35 12.22 -44.71
C TYR A 47 -11.54 12.08 -43.77
N PHE A 48 -11.84 10.85 -43.36
CA PHE A 48 -12.74 10.58 -42.24
C PHE A 48 -11.96 10.51 -40.93
N ARG A 49 -12.58 11.03 -39.87
CA ARG A 49 -12.03 11.03 -38.51
C ARG A 49 -13.10 10.53 -37.55
N HIS A 50 -12.72 9.69 -36.61
CA HIS A 50 -13.63 9.30 -35.53
C HIS A 50 -14.18 10.50 -34.78
N ALA A 51 -15.48 10.45 -34.45
CA ALA A 51 -16.06 11.39 -33.52
C ALA A 51 -15.36 11.27 -32.16
N SER A 52 -15.08 12.41 -31.53
CA SER A 52 -14.33 12.45 -30.26
C SER A 52 -15.01 11.58 -29.20
N GLY A 53 -14.26 10.69 -28.55
CA GLY A 53 -14.76 9.81 -27.49
C GLY A 53 -15.65 8.65 -27.94
N GLN A 54 -15.84 8.43 -29.25
CA GLN A 54 -16.72 7.37 -29.78
C GLN A 54 -15.97 6.20 -30.40
N ALA A 55 -14.65 6.33 -30.62
CA ALA A 55 -13.84 5.26 -31.17
C ALA A 55 -13.25 4.37 -30.09
N ASN A 56 -13.09 3.08 -30.43
CA ASN A 56 -12.14 2.23 -29.73
C ASN A 56 -10.71 2.77 -29.94
N PRO A 57 -9.95 3.11 -28.87
CA PRO A 57 -8.56 3.57 -28.97
C PRO A 57 -7.62 2.56 -29.64
N LEU A 58 -8.02 1.28 -29.65
CA LEU A 58 -7.29 0.17 -30.26
C LEU A 58 -7.66 -0.06 -31.74
N CYS A 59 -8.49 0.78 -32.35
CA CYS A 59 -8.82 0.67 -33.77
C CYS A 59 -7.61 1.07 -34.63
N ASP A 60 -7.20 0.21 -35.56
CA ASP A 60 -6.07 0.46 -36.48
C ASP A 60 -6.23 1.74 -37.31
N LEU A 61 -7.48 2.16 -37.54
CA LEU A 61 -7.82 3.40 -38.28
C LEU A 61 -8.02 4.61 -37.37
N TYR A 62 -7.78 4.49 -36.06
CA TYR A 62 -7.89 5.59 -35.11
C TYR A 62 -6.70 6.54 -35.24
N THR A 63 -6.98 7.74 -35.76
CA THR A 63 -6.02 8.84 -35.75
C THR A 63 -6.42 9.84 -34.67
N PRO A 64 -5.68 9.95 -33.55
CA PRO A 64 -5.93 11.00 -32.58
C PRO A 64 -5.73 12.36 -33.27
N GLY A 65 -6.62 13.32 -32.98
CA GLY A 65 -6.52 14.65 -33.60
C GLY A 65 -5.23 15.33 -33.17
N VAL A 66 -4.43 15.79 -34.14
CA VAL A 66 -3.15 16.49 -33.92
C VAL A 66 -3.34 17.91 -33.35
N SER A 67 -4.57 18.32 -33.00
CA SER A 67 -4.84 19.62 -32.39
C SER A 67 -4.86 19.53 -30.85
N VAL A 68 -3.81 20.13 -30.26
CA VAL A 68 -3.72 20.65 -28.89
C VAL A 68 -3.49 19.59 -27.80
N ALA A 69 -2.29 19.65 -27.23
CA ALA A 69 -1.77 18.91 -26.07
C ALA A 69 -2.58 19.05 -24.76
N GLY A 70 -3.82 19.57 -24.81
CA GLY A 70 -4.72 19.73 -23.66
C GLY A 70 -5.95 18.83 -23.67
N HIS A 71 -6.34 18.21 -24.80
CA HIS A 71 -7.56 17.39 -24.88
C HIS A 71 -7.33 15.88 -24.75
N SER A 72 -6.09 15.40 -24.94
CA SER A 72 -5.75 13.99 -24.73
C SER A 72 -5.81 13.61 -23.25
N ALA A 73 -5.33 14.47 -22.34
CA ALA A 73 -5.37 14.21 -20.91
C ALA A 73 -6.79 14.10 -20.36
N GLN A 74 -7.70 14.93 -20.86
CA GLN A 74 -9.11 14.89 -20.48
C GLN A 74 -9.77 13.59 -21.01
N ALA A 75 -9.62 13.27 -22.30
CA ALA A 75 -10.09 11.99 -22.86
C ALA A 75 -9.55 10.74 -22.13
N LEU A 76 -8.29 10.78 -21.67
CA LEU A 76 -7.66 9.68 -20.91
C LEU A 76 -8.18 9.59 -19.47
N LYS A 77 -8.44 10.73 -18.78
CA LYS A 77 -9.13 10.78 -17.47
C LYS A 77 -10.47 10.04 -17.48
N HIS A 78 -11.12 9.95 -18.64
CA HIS A 78 -12.48 9.41 -18.79
C HIS A 78 -12.53 7.89 -18.96
N LEU A 79 -11.45 7.24 -19.42
CA LEU A 79 -11.36 5.78 -19.56
C LEU A 79 -11.38 5.06 -18.19
N TYR A 80 -10.79 5.67 -17.16
CA TYR A 80 -10.71 5.15 -15.79
C TYR A 80 -12.01 5.22 -14.99
N ARG A 81 -12.97 6.02 -15.47
CA ARG A 81 -14.27 6.25 -14.81
C ARG A 81 -15.40 5.64 -15.62
N GLN A 82 -15.13 4.46 -16.19
CA GLN A 82 -16.15 3.68 -16.85
C GLN A 82 -16.83 2.74 -15.87
N VAL A 83 -18.14 2.68 -15.98
CA VAL A 83 -18.92 1.67 -15.26
C VAL A 83 -18.51 0.30 -15.80
N GLY A 84 -18.26 -0.64 -14.91
CA GLY A 84 -17.86 -1.99 -15.29
C GLY A 84 -18.47 -3.03 -14.37
N LEU A 85 -18.56 -4.26 -14.87
CA LEU A 85 -18.88 -5.43 -14.07
C LEU A 85 -17.63 -5.94 -13.35
N TYR A 86 -17.84 -6.37 -12.12
CA TYR A 86 -16.81 -6.88 -11.22
C TYR A 86 -17.31 -8.14 -10.55
N LEU A 87 -16.39 -9.05 -10.26
CA LEU A 87 -16.66 -10.26 -9.51
C LEU A 87 -15.89 -10.23 -8.20
N THR A 88 -16.61 -10.33 -7.09
CA THR A 88 -16.04 -10.41 -5.75
C THR A 88 -16.22 -11.82 -5.22
N VAL A 89 -15.12 -12.50 -4.90
CA VAL A 89 -15.14 -13.84 -4.27
C VAL A 89 -15.14 -13.67 -2.75
N ILE A 90 -16.06 -14.32 -2.06
CA ILE A 90 -16.24 -14.25 -0.61
C ILE A 90 -15.58 -15.49 0.01
N GLU A 91 -14.44 -15.27 0.65
CA GLU A 91 -13.69 -16.29 1.36
C GLU A 91 -14.27 -16.51 2.76
N SER A 92 -15.30 -17.36 2.86
CA SER A 92 -16.00 -17.67 4.12
C SER A 92 -15.41 -18.87 4.89
N GLY A 93 -14.19 -19.30 4.55
CA GLY A 93 -13.56 -20.52 5.10
C GLY A 93 -14.20 -21.84 4.62
N SER A 94 -15.44 -21.80 4.11
CA SER A 94 -16.12 -22.91 3.45
C SER A 94 -15.85 -22.93 1.95
N LYS A 95 -15.73 -24.15 1.38
CA LYS A 95 -15.67 -24.39 -0.07
C LYS A 95 -16.94 -25.11 -0.53
N PRO A 96 -17.45 -24.83 -1.75
CA PRO A 96 -16.94 -23.86 -2.72
C PRO A 96 -17.18 -22.40 -2.27
N HIS A 97 -16.33 -21.47 -2.71
CA HIS A 97 -16.41 -20.07 -2.27
C HIS A 97 -17.63 -19.37 -2.87
N GLN A 98 -18.28 -18.53 -2.07
CA GLN A 98 -19.36 -17.66 -2.54
C GLN A 98 -18.80 -16.54 -3.42
N TRP A 99 -19.65 -15.93 -4.24
CA TRP A 99 -19.26 -14.79 -5.06
C TRP A 99 -20.42 -13.83 -5.27
N ASN A 100 -20.11 -12.58 -5.59
CA ASN A 100 -21.08 -11.54 -5.93
C ASN A 100 -20.68 -10.86 -7.24
N LEU A 101 -21.67 -10.65 -8.12
CA LEU A 101 -21.52 -9.78 -9.27
C LEU A 101 -21.85 -8.34 -8.85
N GLU A 102 -20.99 -7.40 -9.22
CA GLU A 102 -21.09 -6.01 -8.80
C GLU A 102 -20.90 -5.05 -9.98
N LEU A 103 -21.61 -3.92 -9.96
CA LEU A 103 -21.29 -2.77 -10.80
C LEU A 103 -20.40 -1.80 -10.05
N GLY A 104 -19.28 -1.45 -10.66
CA GLY A 104 -18.41 -0.36 -10.22
C GLY A 104 -18.93 0.98 -10.69
N ILE A 105 -19.42 1.79 -9.75
CA ILE A 105 -19.85 3.16 -10.00
C ILE A 105 -18.68 4.10 -9.69
N PRO A 106 -18.14 4.80 -10.68
CA PRO A 106 -17.01 5.69 -10.46
C PRO A 106 -17.43 6.95 -9.71
N GLU A 107 -16.44 7.62 -9.09
CA GLU A 107 -16.63 8.91 -8.45
C GLU A 107 -17.26 9.96 -9.40
N PRO A 108 -18.31 10.68 -8.97
CA PRO A 108 -19.02 11.63 -9.81
C PRO A 108 -18.25 12.93 -10.03
N ASP A 109 -18.48 13.57 -11.18
CA ASP A 109 -18.04 14.95 -11.47
C ASP A 109 -19.14 16.00 -11.21
N CYS A 110 -20.28 15.55 -10.68
CA CYS A 110 -21.44 16.35 -10.36
C CYS A 110 -21.93 16.05 -8.93
N THR A 111 -22.66 16.99 -8.33
CA THR A 111 -23.08 16.91 -6.93
C THR A 111 -24.57 16.65 -6.75
N ARG A 112 -25.36 16.70 -7.83
CA ARG A 112 -26.82 16.59 -7.80
C ARG A 112 -27.30 15.39 -8.60
N GLY A 113 -28.49 14.92 -8.26
CA GLY A 113 -29.20 13.84 -8.95
C GLY A 113 -29.12 12.49 -8.26
N LYS A 114 -29.68 11.48 -8.91
CA LYS A 114 -29.80 10.11 -8.40
C LYS A 114 -29.68 9.09 -9.51
N LEU A 115 -29.06 7.96 -9.19
CA LEU A 115 -28.97 6.78 -10.02
C LEU A 115 -30.00 5.76 -9.57
N LYS A 116 -30.71 5.14 -10.52
CA LYS A 116 -31.60 4.00 -10.24
C LYS A 116 -31.05 2.75 -10.92
N PHE A 117 -31.03 1.66 -10.15
CA PHE A 117 -30.55 0.34 -10.55
C PHE A 117 -31.71 -0.65 -10.44
N PRO A 118 -32.50 -0.87 -11.50
CA PRO A 118 -33.68 -1.74 -11.45
C PRO A 118 -33.35 -3.25 -11.34
N PHE A 119 -32.06 -3.59 -11.27
CA PHE A 119 -31.52 -4.95 -11.35
C PHE A 119 -30.61 -5.29 -10.16
N SER A 120 -30.62 -4.46 -9.12
CA SER A 120 -29.86 -4.73 -7.91
C SER A 120 -30.42 -5.96 -7.19
N LEU A 121 -29.54 -6.64 -6.45
CA LEU A 121 -29.96 -7.74 -5.59
C LEU A 121 -30.95 -7.21 -4.52
N GLY A 122 -32.15 -7.79 -4.46
CA GLY A 122 -33.23 -7.32 -3.58
C GLY A 122 -34.15 -6.26 -4.19
N GLY A 123 -34.06 -5.97 -5.50
CA GLY A 123 -34.97 -5.09 -6.23
C GLY A 123 -34.34 -3.76 -6.64
N GLN A 124 -35.16 -2.77 -6.98
CA GLN A 124 -34.65 -1.48 -7.45
C GLN A 124 -33.92 -0.74 -6.33
N ARG A 125 -32.65 -0.39 -6.57
CA ARG A 125 -31.87 0.47 -5.67
C ARG A 125 -31.80 1.89 -6.21
N ILE A 126 -31.89 2.88 -5.33
CA ILE A 126 -31.69 4.30 -5.67
C ILE A 126 -30.47 4.81 -4.91
N LEU A 127 -29.57 5.50 -5.60
CA LEU A 127 -28.34 6.04 -5.04
C LEU A 127 -28.24 7.53 -5.36
N PRO A 128 -28.32 8.40 -4.35
CA PRO A 128 -28.02 9.83 -4.52
C PRO A 128 -26.57 10.03 -4.98
N VAL A 129 -26.35 10.89 -5.97
CA VAL A 129 -25.01 11.12 -6.56
C VAL A 129 -24.02 11.64 -5.51
N ASN A 130 -24.45 12.57 -4.66
CA ASN A 130 -23.65 13.11 -3.55
C ASN A 130 -23.26 12.08 -2.47
N SER A 131 -23.87 10.89 -2.47
CA SER A 131 -23.54 9.81 -1.54
C SER A 131 -22.46 8.85 -2.07
N ILE A 132 -21.98 9.08 -3.29
CA ILE A 132 -20.90 8.30 -3.88
C ILE A 132 -19.57 8.87 -3.39
N PRO A 133 -18.80 8.12 -2.59
CA PRO A 133 -17.54 8.63 -2.04
C PRO A 133 -16.44 8.66 -3.10
N THR A 134 -15.33 9.31 -2.76
CA THR A 134 -14.08 9.20 -3.54
C THR A 134 -13.65 7.75 -3.67
N GLY A 135 -13.21 7.37 -4.88
CA GLY A 135 -12.96 5.98 -5.25
C GLY A 135 -14.23 5.18 -5.62
N GLY A 136 -15.37 5.85 -5.69
CA GLY A 136 -16.60 5.27 -6.21
C GLY A 136 -17.31 4.32 -5.25
N ARG A 137 -18.25 3.54 -5.79
CA ARG A 137 -19.09 2.61 -5.03
C ARG A 137 -19.36 1.32 -5.80
N ARG A 138 -19.37 0.20 -5.09
CA ARG A 138 -19.83 -1.11 -5.62
C ARG A 138 -21.30 -1.32 -5.32
N ILE A 139 -22.05 -1.77 -6.32
CA ILE A 139 -23.46 -2.14 -6.18
C ILE A 139 -23.62 -3.59 -6.62
N THR A 140 -24.05 -4.47 -5.72
CA THR A 140 -24.35 -5.86 -6.05
C THR A 140 -25.55 -5.95 -6.99
N VAL A 141 -25.42 -6.75 -8.04
CA VAL A 141 -26.41 -6.92 -9.10
C VAL A 141 -26.69 -8.40 -9.34
N ILE A 142 -27.87 -8.68 -9.90
CA ILE A 142 -28.25 -10.04 -10.27
C ILE A 142 -27.58 -10.41 -11.61
N PRO A 143 -26.96 -11.59 -11.73
CA PRO A 143 -26.45 -12.09 -13.00
C PRO A 143 -27.54 -12.15 -14.08
N ARG A 144 -27.29 -11.58 -15.25
CA ARG A 144 -28.22 -11.59 -16.39
C ARG A 144 -27.50 -11.47 -17.73
N LEU A 145 -28.21 -11.87 -18.78
CA LEU A 145 -27.75 -11.82 -20.18
C LEU A 145 -27.92 -10.44 -20.81
N SER A 146 -28.98 -9.72 -20.43
CA SER A 146 -29.24 -8.38 -20.96
C SER A 146 -28.33 -7.33 -20.33
N ASP A 147 -28.10 -6.26 -21.07
CA ASP A 147 -27.29 -5.14 -20.64
C ASP A 147 -27.80 -4.48 -19.37
N TYR A 148 -26.86 -3.95 -18.61
CA TYR A 148 -27.13 -3.10 -17.46
C TYR A 148 -27.29 -1.64 -17.87
N SER A 149 -28.54 -1.16 -17.82
CA SER A 149 -28.88 0.24 -18.08
C SER A 149 -29.20 0.98 -16.78
N ILE A 150 -28.35 1.92 -16.40
CA ILE A 150 -28.55 2.76 -15.21
C ILE A 150 -29.42 3.96 -15.60
N VAL A 151 -30.48 4.21 -14.82
CA VAL A 151 -31.32 5.39 -15.04
C VAL A 151 -30.76 6.55 -14.23
N VAL A 152 -30.44 7.66 -14.89
CA VAL A 152 -29.87 8.87 -14.28
C VAL A 152 -30.93 9.96 -14.25
N GLU A 153 -31.30 10.44 -13.06
CA GLU A 153 -32.35 11.46 -12.87
C GLU A 153 -31.85 12.67 -12.09
N GLY A 154 -32.30 13.88 -12.46
CA GLY A 154 -32.04 15.10 -11.69
C GLY A 154 -30.58 15.56 -11.67
N THR A 155 -29.80 15.16 -12.68
CA THR A 155 -28.42 15.59 -12.91
C THR A 155 -28.37 16.55 -14.09
N ASP A 156 -27.42 17.49 -14.09
CA ASP A 156 -27.04 18.20 -15.31
C ASP A 156 -26.46 17.20 -16.34
N ASP A 157 -26.47 17.53 -17.64
CA ASP A 157 -25.90 16.66 -18.67
C ASP A 157 -24.36 16.73 -18.67
N SER A 158 -23.77 16.25 -17.57
CA SER A 158 -22.32 16.11 -17.44
C SER A 158 -21.84 14.89 -18.22
N GLU A 159 -20.54 14.89 -18.52
CA GLU A 159 -19.92 13.77 -19.22
C GLU A 159 -19.94 12.48 -18.38
N TRP A 160 -19.77 12.56 -17.05
CA TRP A 160 -20.02 11.42 -16.17
C TRP A 160 -21.45 10.89 -16.32
N CYS A 161 -22.46 11.75 -16.38
CA CYS A 161 -23.84 11.32 -16.58
C CYS A 161 -24.03 10.59 -17.92
N ARG A 162 -23.40 11.07 -18.99
CA ARG A 162 -23.43 10.38 -20.29
C ARG A 162 -22.79 9.00 -20.22
N ARG A 163 -21.66 8.84 -19.52
CA ARG A 163 -21.04 7.52 -19.28
C ARG A 163 -21.93 6.61 -18.44
N MET A 164 -22.56 7.14 -17.39
CA MET A 164 -23.48 6.36 -16.55
C MET A 164 -24.70 5.84 -17.32
N ARG A 165 -25.15 6.55 -18.37
CA ARG A 165 -26.26 6.12 -19.24
C ARG A 165 -25.86 5.07 -20.27
N GLN A 166 -24.57 4.82 -20.49
CA GLN A 166 -24.14 3.80 -21.43
C GLN A 166 -24.53 2.41 -20.90
N PRO A 167 -25.08 1.55 -21.77
CA PRO A 167 -25.37 0.17 -21.38
C PRO A 167 -24.06 -0.55 -21.07
N ILE A 168 -24.02 -1.24 -19.93
CA ILE A 168 -22.91 -2.12 -19.57
C ILE A 168 -23.28 -3.54 -20.00
N PRO A 169 -22.48 -4.20 -20.86
CA PRO A 169 -22.82 -5.52 -21.37
C PRO A 169 -23.14 -6.55 -20.28
N GLY A 170 -24.23 -7.30 -20.49
CA GLY A 170 -24.60 -8.46 -19.67
C GLY A 170 -23.55 -9.57 -19.67
N LEU A 171 -23.74 -10.62 -18.86
CA LEU A 171 -22.91 -11.82 -18.96
C LEU A 171 -23.21 -12.56 -20.27
N ASN A 172 -22.16 -13.11 -20.90
CA ASN A 172 -22.31 -13.95 -22.08
C ASN A 172 -22.67 -15.39 -21.64
N ASP A 173 -23.70 -16.00 -22.23
CA ASP A 173 -24.05 -17.40 -21.97
C ASP A 173 -23.34 -18.39 -22.89
N ALA A 174 -22.91 -17.95 -24.08
CA ALA A 174 -22.23 -18.76 -25.08
C ALA A 174 -20.72 -18.88 -24.85
N THR A 175 -20.12 -17.95 -24.09
CA THR A 175 -18.68 -17.97 -23.77
C THR A 175 -18.44 -17.78 -22.28
N ILE A 176 -17.22 -18.11 -21.86
CA ILE A 176 -16.78 -17.90 -20.48
C ILE A 176 -16.45 -16.42 -20.26
N ASN A 177 -17.06 -15.85 -19.23
CA ASN A 177 -16.81 -14.48 -18.79
C ASN A 177 -15.58 -14.48 -17.89
N VAL A 178 -14.56 -13.70 -18.26
CA VAL A 178 -13.28 -13.62 -17.53
C VAL A 178 -13.23 -12.33 -16.72
N PHE A 179 -12.85 -12.45 -15.45
CA PHE A 179 -12.63 -11.34 -14.53
C PHE A 179 -11.22 -11.45 -13.96
N GLY A 180 -10.57 -10.31 -13.69
CA GLY A 180 -9.37 -10.31 -12.85
C GLY A 180 -9.70 -10.89 -11.46
N TYR A 181 -8.72 -11.47 -10.77
CA TYR A 181 -8.89 -11.87 -9.38
C TYR A 181 -8.19 -10.87 -8.45
N SER A 182 -8.91 -10.41 -7.42
CA SER A 182 -8.33 -9.59 -6.35
C SER A 182 -9.14 -9.75 -5.07
N SER A 183 -8.54 -9.45 -3.92
CA SER A 183 -9.22 -9.51 -2.61
C SER A 183 -10.40 -8.55 -2.49
N SER A 184 -10.44 -7.48 -3.30
CA SER A 184 -11.54 -6.51 -3.36
C SER A 184 -12.50 -6.75 -4.54
N GLY A 185 -12.37 -7.91 -5.21
CA GLY A 185 -13.04 -8.21 -6.46
C GLY A 185 -12.31 -7.67 -7.69
N GLY A 186 -12.49 -8.30 -8.84
CA GLY A 186 -11.79 -7.92 -10.07
C GLY A 186 -12.72 -7.60 -11.22
N ARG A 187 -12.27 -6.68 -12.08
CA ARG A 187 -13.04 -6.18 -13.22
C ARG A 187 -13.17 -7.24 -14.29
N ARG A 188 -14.31 -7.25 -15.00
CA ARG A 188 -14.47 -8.04 -16.22
C ARG A 188 -13.45 -7.61 -17.26
N ILE A 189 -12.77 -8.58 -17.84
CA ILE A 189 -11.81 -8.41 -18.91
C ILE A 189 -12.56 -8.47 -20.25
N PRO A 190 -12.47 -7.45 -21.12
CA PRO A 190 -13.12 -7.47 -22.44
C PRO A 190 -12.71 -8.71 -23.25
N ASP A 191 -13.62 -9.26 -24.04
CA ASP A 191 -13.42 -10.55 -24.73
C ASP A 191 -12.22 -10.59 -25.68
N GLN A 192 -11.82 -9.43 -26.21
CA GLN A 192 -10.68 -9.31 -27.12
C GLN A 192 -9.31 -9.20 -26.39
N ASN A 193 -9.31 -9.01 -25.08
CA ASN A 193 -8.08 -8.82 -24.32
C ASN A 193 -7.45 -10.18 -23.97
N SER A 194 -6.11 -10.23 -24.08
CA SER A 194 -5.29 -11.35 -23.65
C SER A 194 -5.37 -11.55 -22.13
N ILE A 195 -5.09 -12.78 -21.69
CA ILE A 195 -4.78 -13.08 -20.28
C ILE A 195 -3.28 -13.32 -20.13
N PHE A 196 -2.78 -13.33 -18.90
CA PHE A 196 -1.35 -13.32 -18.63
C PHE A 196 -0.88 -14.52 -17.81
N TRP A 197 0.32 -15.01 -18.14
CA TRP A 197 1.02 -16.01 -17.33
C TRP A 197 1.30 -15.51 -15.92
N GLY A 198 1.21 -16.40 -14.93
CA GLY A 198 1.41 -16.11 -13.50
C GLY A 198 0.26 -15.38 -12.80
N GLU A 199 -0.72 -14.88 -13.55
CA GLU A 199 -1.87 -14.16 -12.99
C GLU A 199 -3.00 -15.11 -12.54
N THR A 200 -3.90 -14.58 -11.72
CA THR A 200 -5.10 -15.30 -11.28
C THR A 200 -6.35 -14.61 -11.82
N TYR A 201 -7.30 -15.42 -12.29
CA TYR A 201 -8.55 -14.96 -12.88
C TYR A 201 -9.74 -15.63 -12.22
N SER A 202 -10.88 -14.95 -12.23
CA SER A 202 -12.17 -15.56 -11.91
C SER A 202 -12.97 -15.75 -13.18
N LEU A 203 -13.50 -16.94 -13.37
CA LEU A 203 -14.27 -17.35 -14.54
C LEU A 203 -15.72 -17.55 -14.14
N LEU A 204 -16.65 -17.07 -14.97
CA LEU A 204 -18.08 -17.34 -14.86
C LEU A 204 -18.65 -17.84 -16.18
N TRP A 205 -19.40 -18.94 -16.12
CA TRP A 205 -20.01 -19.55 -17.30
C TRP A 205 -21.43 -20.06 -17.00
N SER A 206 -22.20 -20.21 -18.07
CA SER A 206 -23.52 -20.86 -18.04
C SER A 206 -23.39 -22.35 -18.37
N LEU A 207 -24.48 -23.12 -18.26
CA LEU A 207 -24.53 -24.51 -18.73
C LEU A 207 -24.17 -24.69 -20.22
N ARG A 208 -24.23 -23.64 -21.03
CA ARG A 208 -23.89 -23.67 -22.47
C ARG A 208 -22.41 -23.47 -22.76
N ALA A 209 -21.64 -22.95 -21.80
CA ALA A 209 -20.23 -22.62 -21.95
C ALA A 209 -19.36 -23.36 -20.92
N VAL A 210 -19.75 -24.59 -20.58
CA VAL A 210 -19.03 -25.42 -19.61
C VAL A 210 -17.68 -25.84 -20.21
N PRO A 211 -16.55 -25.60 -19.51
CA PRO A 211 -15.27 -26.19 -19.88
C PRO A 211 -15.39 -27.71 -19.94
N ASP A 212 -15.04 -28.29 -21.08
CA ASP A 212 -15.04 -29.73 -21.33
C ASP A 212 -13.83 -30.44 -20.70
N TRP A 213 -12.71 -29.72 -20.53
CA TRP A 213 -11.53 -30.20 -19.84
C TRP A 213 -10.77 -29.07 -19.12
N TRP A 214 -9.82 -29.45 -18.26
CA TRP A 214 -8.93 -28.54 -17.53
C TRP A 214 -7.47 -29.03 -17.63
N PRO A 215 -6.49 -28.16 -17.97
CA PRO A 215 -5.09 -28.53 -17.95
C PRO A 215 -4.63 -28.88 -16.53
N ALA A 216 -3.74 -29.87 -16.40
CA ALA A 216 -3.20 -30.28 -15.10
C ALA A 216 -2.39 -29.17 -14.40
N ASP A 217 -1.71 -28.32 -15.18
CA ASP A 217 -0.90 -27.20 -14.68
C ASP A 217 -1.74 -26.01 -14.19
N LEU A 218 -3.04 -25.99 -14.49
CA LEU A 218 -3.93 -24.90 -14.11
C LEU A 218 -4.45 -25.12 -12.69
N LYS A 219 -4.22 -24.18 -11.79
CA LYS A 219 -4.75 -24.25 -10.43
C LYS A 219 -6.20 -23.82 -10.43
N VAL A 220 -7.13 -24.76 -10.28
CA VAL A 220 -8.58 -24.48 -10.33
C VAL A 220 -9.20 -24.61 -8.93
N SER A 221 -10.01 -23.62 -8.55
CA SER A 221 -10.85 -23.65 -7.34
C SER A 221 -12.28 -23.26 -7.69
N LEU A 222 -13.21 -24.20 -7.57
CA LEU A 222 -14.61 -23.99 -7.95
C LEU A 222 -15.31 -22.98 -7.02
N LEU A 223 -16.14 -22.15 -7.63
CA LEU A 223 -17.04 -21.22 -6.97
C LEU A 223 -18.43 -21.83 -6.80
N GLN A 224 -19.17 -21.39 -5.78
CA GLN A 224 -20.52 -21.87 -5.53
C GLN A 224 -21.43 -21.46 -6.69
N GLY A 225 -22.17 -22.40 -7.26
CA GLY A 225 -23.16 -22.07 -8.30
C GLY A 225 -24.25 -21.14 -7.75
N GLN A 226 -24.63 -20.11 -8.52
CA GLN A 226 -25.73 -19.20 -8.18
C GLN A 226 -26.94 -19.39 -9.08
N ASN A 227 -28.13 -19.42 -8.47
CA ASN A 227 -29.43 -19.55 -9.13
C ASN A 227 -29.55 -20.75 -10.09
N GLY A 228 -28.71 -21.79 -9.91
CA GLY A 228 -28.66 -22.98 -10.76
C GLY A 228 -28.22 -22.74 -12.21
N MET A 229 -27.93 -21.50 -12.61
CA MET A 229 -27.64 -21.11 -14.00
C MET A 229 -26.20 -20.71 -14.23
N TRP A 230 -25.53 -20.17 -13.20
CA TRP A 230 -24.17 -19.66 -13.29
C TRP A 230 -23.23 -20.45 -12.41
N PHE A 231 -22.14 -20.88 -13.02
CA PHE A 231 -21.04 -21.60 -12.38
C PHE A 231 -19.78 -20.77 -12.52
N GLY A 232 -18.78 -21.05 -11.69
CA GLY A 232 -17.53 -20.33 -11.77
C GLY A 232 -16.37 -21.07 -11.16
N ALA A 233 -15.17 -20.56 -11.42
CA ALA A 233 -13.94 -21.01 -10.81
C ALA A 233 -12.93 -19.86 -10.72
N VAL A 234 -12.08 -19.90 -9.71
CA VAL A 234 -10.83 -19.14 -9.68
C VAL A 234 -9.77 -20.01 -10.31
N VAL A 235 -9.06 -19.46 -11.31
CA VAL A 235 -7.98 -20.14 -12.02
C VAL A 235 -6.68 -19.37 -11.85
N GLY A 236 -5.65 -20.05 -11.36
CA GLY A 236 -4.29 -19.52 -11.28
C GLY A 236 -3.49 -20.01 -12.49
N MET A 237 -3.05 -19.08 -13.33
CA MET A 237 -2.18 -19.37 -14.47
C MET A 237 -0.78 -19.78 -13.97
N PRO A 238 -0.11 -20.75 -14.62
CA PRO A 238 1.27 -21.06 -14.29
C PRO A 238 2.18 -19.86 -14.60
N ALA A 239 3.26 -19.70 -13.81
CA ALA A 239 4.23 -18.63 -14.02
C ALA A 239 5.09 -18.85 -15.28
N GLU A 240 5.25 -20.11 -15.68
CA GLU A 240 5.99 -20.50 -16.88
C GLU A 240 5.02 -20.91 -17.99
N HIS A 241 5.48 -20.79 -19.23
CA HIS A 241 4.71 -21.18 -20.41
C HIS A 241 4.34 -22.66 -20.37
N SER A 242 3.06 -22.96 -20.58
CA SER A 242 2.53 -24.33 -20.72
C SER A 242 1.70 -24.41 -21.99
N LYS A 243 2.07 -25.32 -22.90
CA LYS A 243 1.37 -25.51 -24.19
C LYS A 243 -0.07 -25.95 -24.00
N ASP A 244 -0.33 -26.80 -23.01
CA ASP A 244 -1.67 -27.30 -22.72
C ASP A 244 -2.56 -26.17 -22.19
N VAL A 245 -2.03 -25.33 -21.30
CA VAL A 245 -2.75 -24.15 -20.81
C VAL A 245 -3.00 -23.15 -21.95
N GLU A 246 -2.01 -22.89 -22.81
CA GLU A 246 -2.19 -22.00 -23.96
C GLU A 246 -3.27 -22.52 -24.92
N SER A 247 -3.26 -23.82 -25.23
CA SER A 247 -4.28 -24.47 -26.06
C SER A 247 -5.66 -24.37 -25.44
N TRP A 248 -5.76 -24.60 -24.12
CA TRP A 248 -7.01 -24.45 -23.38
C TRP A 248 -7.55 -23.02 -23.42
N VAL A 249 -6.71 -22.01 -23.19
CA VAL A 249 -7.15 -20.62 -23.23
C VAL A 249 -7.61 -20.22 -24.64
N ASN A 250 -6.87 -20.63 -25.67
CA ASN A 250 -7.23 -20.34 -27.06
C ASN A 250 -8.56 -21.02 -27.46
N SER A 251 -8.80 -22.26 -27.01
CA SER A 251 -9.99 -23.03 -27.39
C SER A 251 -11.22 -22.72 -26.54
N ILE A 252 -11.06 -22.64 -25.21
CA ILE A 252 -12.16 -22.53 -24.25
C ILE A 252 -12.49 -21.07 -23.95
N LEU A 253 -11.48 -20.20 -23.81
CA LEU A 253 -11.69 -18.78 -23.52
C LEU A 253 -11.71 -17.90 -24.77
N ASN A 254 -11.31 -18.44 -25.93
CA ASN A 254 -11.15 -17.70 -27.19
C ASN A 254 -10.28 -16.44 -27.02
N ARG A 255 -9.18 -16.58 -26.27
CA ARG A 255 -8.26 -15.48 -25.92
C ARG A 255 -6.83 -15.91 -26.15
N ARG A 256 -5.93 -14.94 -26.24
CA ARG A 256 -4.48 -15.17 -26.25
C ARG A 256 -3.93 -15.18 -24.83
N VAL A 257 -2.83 -15.90 -24.62
CA VAL A 257 -2.03 -15.82 -23.39
C VAL A 257 -0.72 -15.11 -23.67
N GLU A 258 -0.39 -14.11 -22.87
CA GLU A 258 0.84 -13.32 -23.00
C GLU A 258 1.60 -13.30 -21.66
N TYR A 259 2.82 -12.78 -21.65
CA TYR A 259 3.49 -12.47 -20.39
C TYR A 259 2.96 -11.16 -19.83
N SER A 260 2.76 -11.12 -18.50
CA SER A 260 2.27 -9.92 -17.83
C SER A 260 3.17 -8.71 -18.19
N PRO A 261 2.59 -7.55 -18.56
CA PRO A 261 3.36 -6.36 -18.84
C PRO A 261 4.14 -5.90 -17.59
N ALA A 262 5.04 -4.94 -17.76
CA ALA A 262 5.62 -4.27 -16.62
C ALA A 262 4.51 -3.60 -15.78
N GLU A 263 4.63 -3.64 -14.45
CA GLU A 263 3.64 -3.10 -13.53
C GLU A 263 4.25 -2.00 -12.66
N ILE A 264 3.43 -1.01 -12.31
CA ILE A 264 3.83 0.05 -11.38
C ILE A 264 3.38 -0.35 -9.97
N GLN A 265 4.33 -0.44 -9.04
CA GLN A 265 4.08 -0.73 -7.64
C GLN A 265 4.46 0.46 -6.77
N LEU A 266 3.59 0.79 -5.80
CA LEU A 266 3.88 1.77 -4.77
C LEU A 266 4.89 1.20 -3.77
N VAL A 267 6.03 1.88 -3.61
CA VAL A 267 7.08 1.50 -2.64
C VAL A 267 6.95 2.34 -1.36
N SER A 268 6.73 3.63 -1.51
CA SER A 268 6.51 4.58 -0.42
C SER A 268 5.53 5.66 -0.88
N PRO A 269 4.66 6.18 0.00
CA PRO A 269 4.43 5.70 1.36
C PRO A 269 3.63 4.39 1.39
N VAL A 270 3.54 3.78 2.57
CA VAL A 270 2.62 2.66 2.77
C VAL A 270 1.20 3.18 2.60
N SER A 271 0.42 2.56 1.72
CA SER A 271 -0.97 2.96 1.52
C SER A 271 -1.77 2.76 2.80
N GLU A 272 -2.52 3.77 3.22
CA GLU A 272 -3.38 3.70 4.41
C GLU A 272 -4.52 2.71 4.22
N ARG A 273 -5.09 2.68 3.01
CA ARG A 273 -6.19 1.79 2.61
C ARG A 273 -6.34 1.71 1.10
N ARG A 274 -7.09 0.72 0.64
CA ARG A 274 -7.53 0.58 -0.76
C ARG A 274 -8.99 0.99 -0.91
N LEU A 275 -9.30 1.80 -1.91
CA LEU A 275 -10.65 2.25 -2.26
C LEU A 275 -11.40 1.18 -3.09
N PRO A 276 -12.74 1.27 -3.21
CA PRO A 276 -13.52 0.28 -3.94
C PRO A 276 -13.17 0.14 -5.43
N ASP A 277 -12.67 1.20 -6.07
CA ASP A 277 -12.16 1.18 -7.44
C ASP A 277 -10.73 0.60 -7.57
N GLY A 278 -10.11 0.19 -6.46
CA GLY A 278 -8.76 -0.37 -6.41
C GLY A 278 -7.66 0.67 -6.16
N SER A 279 -8.00 1.97 -6.11
CA SER A 279 -7.02 3.04 -5.85
C SER A 279 -6.44 2.95 -4.44
N LEU A 280 -5.18 3.34 -4.26
CA LEU A 280 -4.52 3.36 -2.96
C LEU A 280 -4.60 4.77 -2.36
N VAL A 281 -4.97 4.85 -1.09
CA VAL A 281 -4.94 6.11 -0.34
C VAL A 281 -3.56 6.30 0.27
N VAL A 282 -2.96 7.46 0.05
CA VAL A 282 -1.62 7.83 0.54
C VAL A 282 -1.68 9.13 1.32
N ALA A 283 -0.78 9.27 2.31
CA ALA A 283 -0.71 10.46 3.15
C ALA A 283 -0.18 11.68 2.38
N PRO A 284 -0.68 12.89 2.66
CA PRO A 284 -0.17 14.12 2.05
C PRO A 284 1.24 14.45 2.52
N ASN A 285 1.99 15.18 1.69
CA ASN A 285 3.34 15.68 1.98
C ASN A 285 4.43 14.60 2.22
N GLU A 286 4.11 13.33 2.04
CA GLU A 286 5.09 12.25 2.01
C GLU A 286 5.68 12.10 0.61
N GLU A 287 6.92 11.61 0.54
CA GLU A 287 7.58 11.34 -0.72
C GLU A 287 7.00 10.07 -1.35
N VAL A 288 6.45 10.22 -2.55
CA VAL A 288 5.91 9.09 -3.32
C VAL A 288 7.03 8.46 -4.14
N ILE A 289 7.38 7.24 -3.76
CA ILE A 289 8.35 6.39 -4.45
C ILE A 289 7.59 5.23 -5.06
N ILE A 290 7.75 5.06 -6.37
CA ILE A 290 7.20 3.92 -7.10
C ILE A 290 8.34 3.06 -7.64
N SER A 291 8.03 1.80 -7.92
CA SER A 291 8.88 0.91 -8.68
C SER A 291 8.14 0.36 -9.88
N ILE A 292 8.88 0.06 -10.95
CA ILE A 292 8.35 -0.65 -12.11
C ILE A 292 8.89 -2.07 -12.06
N VAL A 293 8.03 -3.01 -11.68
CA VAL A 293 8.35 -4.43 -11.56
C VAL A 293 8.05 -5.13 -12.88
N ARG A 294 8.86 -6.14 -13.22
CA ARG A 294 8.70 -6.91 -14.45
C ARG A 294 8.76 -8.39 -14.14
N ALA A 295 7.77 -9.13 -14.65
CA ALA A 295 7.88 -10.58 -14.73
C ALA A 295 8.96 -10.97 -15.77
N LYS A 296 9.53 -12.15 -15.60
CA LYS A 296 10.44 -12.72 -16.61
C LYS A 296 9.66 -12.91 -17.92
N GLY A 297 10.16 -12.33 -19.01
CA GLY A 297 9.47 -12.36 -20.32
C GLY A 297 8.49 -11.21 -20.57
N ALA A 298 8.28 -10.31 -19.59
CA ALA A 298 7.46 -9.11 -19.77
C ALA A 298 8.00 -8.22 -20.89
N ARG A 299 7.09 -7.62 -21.67
CA ARG A 299 7.44 -6.61 -22.67
C ARG A 299 8.15 -5.43 -22.01
N GLU A 300 9.14 -4.89 -22.71
CA GLU A 300 9.81 -3.66 -22.30
C GLU A 300 8.84 -2.46 -22.29
N TRP A 301 8.86 -1.67 -21.22
CA TRP A 301 8.17 -0.38 -21.16
C TRP A 301 9.05 0.72 -21.75
N LEU A 302 8.42 1.74 -22.35
CA LEU A 302 9.09 2.87 -23.00
C LEU A 302 8.87 4.17 -22.25
N THR A 303 7.64 4.41 -21.79
CA THR A 303 7.25 5.66 -21.14
C THR A 303 6.44 5.41 -19.88
N LEU A 304 6.78 6.10 -18.79
CA LEU A 304 5.91 6.24 -17.63
C LEU A 304 5.15 7.56 -17.77
N ASN A 305 3.83 7.51 -17.70
CA ASN A 305 2.97 8.68 -17.71
C ASN A 305 2.44 8.90 -16.29
N VAL A 306 2.51 10.15 -15.82
CA VAL A 306 2.00 10.57 -14.51
C VAL A 306 1.02 11.71 -14.74
N MET A 307 -0.22 11.54 -14.31
CA MET A 307 -1.27 12.55 -14.40
C MET A 307 -1.67 12.99 -13.00
N GLY A 308 -1.19 14.16 -12.58
CA GLY A 308 -1.51 14.72 -11.27
C GLY A 308 -2.87 15.45 -11.22
N PRO A 309 -3.22 16.05 -10.06
CA PRO A 309 -4.49 16.75 -9.84
C PRO A 309 -4.72 17.93 -10.79
N GLU A 310 -3.63 18.61 -11.19
CA GLU A 310 -3.64 19.74 -12.14
C GLU A 310 -3.83 19.31 -13.60
N LEU A 311 -4.03 18.01 -13.87
CA LEU A 311 -4.29 17.43 -15.20
C LEU A 311 -3.14 17.58 -16.20
N ASN A 312 -1.94 17.93 -15.71
CA ASN A 312 -0.73 17.91 -16.52
C ASN A 312 -0.17 16.48 -16.57
N ILE A 313 -0.04 15.93 -17.78
CA ILE A 313 0.63 14.65 -18.00
C ILE A 313 2.13 14.90 -18.07
N GLN A 314 2.86 14.40 -17.07
CA GLN A 314 4.31 14.29 -17.13
C GLN A 314 4.67 12.95 -17.76
N LYS A 315 5.60 12.97 -18.71
CA LYS A 315 6.11 11.76 -19.37
C LYS A 315 7.57 11.57 -19.02
N VAL A 316 7.90 10.39 -18.52
CA VAL A 316 9.27 9.98 -18.21
C VAL A 316 9.66 8.87 -19.19
N ASN A 317 10.66 9.10 -20.04
CA ASN A 317 11.12 8.09 -20.98
C ASN A 317 12.13 7.16 -20.30
N ARG A 318 12.05 5.86 -20.59
CA ARG A 318 12.98 4.87 -20.04
C ARG A 318 14.43 5.12 -20.46
N ARG A 319 14.67 5.61 -21.67
CA ARG A 319 16.04 5.83 -22.19
C ARG A 319 16.89 6.74 -21.29
N ASP A 320 16.22 7.56 -20.50
CA ASP A 320 16.85 8.53 -19.61
C ASP A 320 17.25 7.90 -18.26
N TYR A 321 16.81 6.67 -17.96
CA TYR A 321 16.97 6.01 -16.65
C TYR A 321 17.23 4.50 -16.76
N ASN A 322 18.33 4.04 -16.14
CA ASN A 322 18.59 2.60 -15.92
C ASN A 322 17.89 2.05 -14.67
N THR A 323 17.22 2.90 -13.88
CA THR A 323 16.57 2.52 -12.63
C THR A 323 15.11 2.14 -12.84
N SER A 324 14.65 1.16 -12.07
CA SER A 324 13.23 0.76 -12.01
C SER A 324 12.52 1.39 -10.81
N ILE A 325 13.13 2.39 -10.16
CA ILE A 325 12.58 3.09 -8.99
C ILE A 325 12.60 4.58 -9.30
N PHE A 326 11.48 5.25 -9.00
CA PHE A 326 11.27 6.67 -9.28
C PHE A 326 10.73 7.35 -8.03
N SER A 327 11.37 8.46 -7.63
CA SER A 327 10.75 9.42 -6.71
C SER A 327 9.95 10.42 -7.53
N LEU A 328 8.68 10.57 -7.17
CA LEU A 328 7.73 11.50 -7.78
C LEU A 328 7.55 12.76 -6.93
N GLY A 329 8.41 12.93 -5.92
CA GLY A 329 8.35 14.03 -4.97
C GLY A 329 7.19 13.92 -3.99
N LYS A 330 6.94 15.04 -3.30
CA LYS A 330 5.84 15.17 -2.35
C LYS A 330 4.56 15.55 -3.07
N TRP A 331 3.47 14.90 -2.72
CA TRP A 331 2.20 15.13 -3.39
C TRP A 331 1.25 16.02 -2.61
N THR A 332 0.52 16.82 -3.38
CA THR A 332 -0.60 17.62 -2.90
C THR A 332 -1.87 16.76 -2.92
N PRO A 333 -2.85 17.10 -2.07
CA PRO A 333 -4.12 16.40 -2.07
C PRO A 333 -4.82 16.44 -3.43
N GLY A 334 -5.39 15.31 -3.78
CA GLY A 334 -5.98 15.05 -5.08
C GLY A 334 -5.75 13.60 -5.51
N ARG A 335 -6.10 13.32 -6.76
CA ARG A 335 -5.87 12.01 -7.39
C ARG A 335 -4.74 12.13 -8.39
N THR A 336 -3.87 11.14 -8.40
CA THR A 336 -2.84 10.97 -9.41
C THR A 336 -2.93 9.56 -9.98
N ASP A 337 -2.92 9.48 -11.30
CA ASP A 337 -2.94 8.22 -12.02
C ASP A 337 -1.60 8.02 -12.74
N LEU A 338 -1.04 6.82 -12.64
CA LEU A 338 0.23 6.47 -13.28
C LEU A 338 0.07 5.24 -14.15
N TRP A 339 0.59 5.27 -15.37
CA TRP A 339 0.54 4.12 -16.27
C TRP A 339 1.75 4.03 -17.18
N LEU A 340 2.01 2.83 -17.68
CA LEU A 340 3.10 2.58 -18.63
C LEU A 340 2.58 2.61 -20.06
N ASP A 341 3.36 3.23 -20.93
CA ASP A 341 3.11 3.35 -22.36
C ASP A 341 1.71 3.90 -22.64
N ASN A 342 0.90 3.16 -23.40
CA ASN A 342 -0.51 3.44 -23.59
C ASN A 342 -1.39 2.39 -22.90
N ASN A 343 -0.82 1.59 -21.98
CA ASN A 343 -1.56 0.58 -21.24
C ASN A 343 -2.20 1.19 -19.99
N ILE A 344 -3.33 1.82 -20.25
CA ILE A 344 -4.10 2.54 -19.25
C ILE A 344 -4.75 1.60 -18.22
N ASP A 345 -5.04 0.36 -18.60
CA ASP A 345 -5.79 -0.59 -17.77
C ASP A 345 -4.98 -1.13 -16.58
N THR A 346 -3.65 -1.03 -16.63
CA THR A 346 -2.73 -1.46 -15.57
C THR A 346 -2.24 -0.30 -14.71
N ALA A 347 -2.98 0.81 -14.67
CA ALA A 347 -2.54 1.99 -13.97
C ALA A 347 -2.55 1.84 -12.45
N LEU A 348 -1.52 2.39 -11.82
CA LEU A 348 -1.51 2.65 -10.38
C LEU A 348 -2.29 3.94 -10.12
N ASN A 349 -3.40 3.83 -9.39
CA ASN A 349 -4.23 4.97 -9.01
C ASN A 349 -3.97 5.31 -7.56
N LEU A 350 -3.56 6.55 -7.30
CA LEU A 350 -3.21 7.03 -5.98
C LEU A 350 -4.10 8.21 -5.61
N VAL A 351 -4.66 8.18 -4.40
CA VAL A 351 -5.55 9.22 -3.88
C VAL A 351 -4.94 9.79 -2.61
N CYS A 352 -4.55 11.05 -2.66
CA CYS A 352 -4.11 11.82 -1.53
C CYS A 352 -5.30 12.64 -1.01
N LEU A 353 -5.79 12.34 0.19
CA LEU A 353 -6.87 13.12 0.80
C LEU A 353 -6.27 14.18 1.72
N TYR A 354 -6.93 15.35 1.82
CA TYR A 354 -6.73 16.22 2.99
C TYR A 354 -7.31 15.47 4.18
N THR A 355 -6.51 14.64 4.80
CA THR A 355 -6.80 14.19 6.15
C THR A 355 -6.26 15.26 7.07
N ASP A 356 -7.13 15.86 7.90
CA ASP A 356 -6.71 16.14 9.28
C ASP A 356 -5.99 14.88 9.71
N ILE A 357 -4.69 14.96 9.98
CA ILE A 357 -3.83 13.82 10.29
C ILE A 357 -4.58 13.00 11.34
N ARG A 358 -5.30 11.97 10.89
CA ARG A 358 -5.92 11.03 11.81
C ARG A 358 -4.72 10.25 12.25
N GLU A 359 -4.28 10.50 13.48
CA GLU A 359 -3.29 9.65 14.13
C GLU A 359 -3.65 8.23 13.76
N VAL A 360 -2.77 7.58 12.99
CA VAL A 360 -2.98 6.19 12.59
C VAL A 360 -2.97 5.43 13.90
N HIS A 361 -4.17 5.10 14.39
CA HIS A 361 -4.32 4.29 15.58
C HIS A 361 -3.88 2.88 15.22
N PHE A 362 -2.59 2.63 15.37
CA PHE A 362 -2.06 1.27 15.29
C PHE A 362 -2.72 0.46 16.39
N PRO A 363 -3.38 -0.67 16.07
CA PRO A 363 -3.90 -1.55 17.10
C PRO A 363 -2.75 -1.96 18.01
N GLY A 364 -2.89 -1.71 19.30
CA GLY A 364 -1.81 -1.83 20.27
C GLY A 364 -2.25 -1.47 21.68
N VAL A 365 -1.26 -1.35 22.57
CA VAL A 365 -1.46 -0.81 23.92
C VAL A 365 -0.84 0.56 24.01
N GLN A 366 -1.64 1.58 24.33
CA GLN A 366 -1.17 2.94 24.57
C GLN A 366 -1.29 3.29 26.05
N LEU A 367 -0.26 3.92 26.60
CA LEU A 367 -0.24 4.49 27.94
C LEU A 367 -0.33 6.00 27.81
N ARG A 368 -1.27 6.61 28.52
CA ARG A 368 -1.44 8.06 28.54
C ARG A 368 -1.28 8.60 29.95
N GLY A 369 -0.47 9.63 30.06
CA GLY A 369 -0.16 10.28 31.33
C GLY A 369 -0.13 11.79 31.22
N LYS A 370 -0.17 12.44 32.37
CA LYS A 370 -0.05 13.89 32.53
C LYS A 370 1.16 14.18 33.41
N ASN A 371 1.89 15.26 33.14
CA ASN A 371 2.95 15.71 34.03
C ASN A 371 2.34 16.09 35.39
N VAL A 372 2.97 15.65 36.48
CA VAL A 372 2.58 16.00 37.86
C VAL A 372 3.18 17.34 38.27
N ILE A 373 4.37 17.65 37.77
CA ILE A 373 5.04 18.94 37.95
C ILE A 373 4.51 19.86 36.85
N VAL A 374 3.73 20.87 37.24
CA VAL A 374 3.20 21.88 36.32
C VAL A 374 4.35 22.80 35.92
N ASP A 375 4.93 22.55 34.76
CA ASP A 375 5.73 23.53 34.03
C ASP A 375 4.83 24.70 33.58
N GLU A 376 5.41 25.89 33.36
CA GLU A 376 4.70 27.09 32.87
C GLU A 376 3.95 26.86 31.53
N GLU A 377 4.24 25.76 30.84
CA GLU A 377 3.66 25.36 29.55
C GLU A 377 2.33 24.56 29.67
N GLY A 378 1.79 24.39 30.88
CA GLY A 378 0.47 23.79 31.12
C GLY A 378 0.44 22.26 31.11
N ASN A 379 -0.72 21.68 31.40
CA ASN A 379 -0.95 20.22 31.49
C ASN A 379 -0.70 19.52 30.15
N LYS A 380 0.56 19.25 29.83
CA LYS A 380 0.94 18.49 28.64
C LYS A 380 0.59 17.03 28.86
N THR A 381 -0.32 16.52 28.04
CA THR A 381 -0.61 15.09 27.96
C THR A 381 0.49 14.39 27.17
N LEU A 382 0.94 13.25 27.67
CA LEU A 382 1.92 12.38 27.05
C LEU A 382 1.22 11.08 26.67
N SER A 383 1.37 10.65 25.43
CA SER A 383 0.87 9.36 24.95
C SER A 383 2.05 8.55 24.41
N VAL A 384 2.15 7.27 24.79
CA VAL A 384 3.20 6.38 24.32
C VAL A 384 2.64 5.00 24.01
N SER A 385 3.11 4.41 22.91
CA SER A 385 2.78 3.02 22.55
C SER A 385 3.77 2.06 23.21
N LEU A 386 3.27 0.96 23.77
CA LEU A 386 4.08 -0.12 24.34
C LEU A 386 4.99 -0.79 23.29
N HIS A 387 4.63 -0.70 22.01
CA HIS A 387 5.45 -1.18 20.89
C HIS A 387 6.71 -0.34 20.66
N ASP A 388 6.71 0.94 21.06
CA ASP A 388 7.93 1.76 21.12
C ASP A 388 8.60 1.55 22.48
N THR A 389 9.36 0.46 22.59
CA THR A 389 10.01 0.06 23.85
C THR A 389 10.89 1.16 24.45
N THR A 390 11.52 2.00 23.61
CA THR A 390 12.42 3.06 24.09
C THR A 390 11.63 4.18 24.74
N SER A 391 10.65 4.73 24.02
CA SER A 391 9.82 5.82 24.53
C SER A 391 8.97 5.35 25.71
N ALA A 392 8.45 4.14 25.67
CA ALA A 392 7.60 3.60 26.74
C ALA A 392 8.42 3.29 28.00
N THR A 393 9.65 2.80 27.88
CA THR A 393 10.56 2.65 29.04
C THR A 393 10.89 4.00 29.66
N ALA A 394 11.15 5.02 28.84
CA ALA A 394 11.42 6.38 29.31
C ALA A 394 10.18 6.97 30.02
N PHE A 395 8.99 6.83 29.44
CA PHE A 395 7.72 7.24 30.03
C PHE A 395 7.47 6.57 31.38
N LEU A 396 7.58 5.24 31.46
CA LEU A 396 7.37 4.50 32.71
C LEU A 396 8.42 4.83 33.77
N SER A 397 9.64 5.16 33.36
CA SER A 397 10.68 5.66 34.26
C SER A 397 10.30 7.02 34.87
N LYS A 398 9.68 7.91 34.10
CA LYS A 398 9.13 9.18 34.62
C LYS A 398 7.98 8.93 35.59
N VAL A 399 7.10 7.98 35.30
CA VAL A 399 6.01 7.57 36.22
C VAL A 399 6.59 7.04 37.53
N ARG A 400 7.61 6.19 37.48
CA ARG A 400 8.30 5.67 38.67
C ARG A 400 8.95 6.76 39.51
N LYS A 401 9.44 7.84 38.89
CA LYS A 401 9.99 9.02 39.59
C LYS A 401 8.91 9.97 40.13
N GLY A 402 7.64 9.73 39.84
CA GLY A 402 6.54 10.62 40.20
C GLY A 402 6.43 11.87 39.32
N GLU A 403 7.15 11.94 38.19
CA GLU A 403 7.10 13.07 37.26
C GLU A 403 5.83 13.04 36.39
N VAL A 404 5.28 11.85 36.15
CA VAL A 404 4.11 11.61 35.30
C VAL A 404 3.12 10.71 36.04
N GLU A 405 1.83 11.03 35.94
CA GLU A 405 0.74 10.18 36.43
C GLU A 405 0.00 9.58 35.23
N ILE A 406 -0.11 8.25 35.16
CA ILE A 406 -0.92 7.58 34.14
C ILE A 406 -2.39 7.84 34.46
N TYR A 407 -3.19 8.27 33.49
CA TYR A 407 -4.64 8.46 33.67
C TYR A 407 -5.47 7.53 32.77
N GLU A 408 -4.88 6.97 31.71
CA GLU A 408 -5.58 6.11 30.77
C GLU A 408 -4.63 5.04 30.21
N VAL A 409 -5.16 3.82 30.05
CA VAL A 409 -4.52 2.71 29.35
C VAL A 409 -5.49 2.22 28.28
N ASP A 410 -5.14 2.44 27.02
CA ASP A 410 -5.93 1.99 25.88
C ASP A 410 -5.37 0.65 25.36
N ILE A 411 -6.23 -0.38 25.33
CA ILE A 411 -5.90 -1.73 24.87
C ILE A 411 -6.84 -2.03 23.72
N SER A 412 -6.29 -2.25 22.52
CA SER A 412 -7.10 -2.58 21.35
C SER A 412 -7.82 -3.91 21.50
N LYS A 413 -8.98 -4.06 20.83
CA LYS A 413 -9.78 -5.28 20.84
C LYS A 413 -8.92 -6.50 20.48
N ARG A 414 -9.13 -7.62 21.18
CA ARG A 414 -8.41 -8.90 21.02
C ARG A 414 -6.95 -8.89 21.50
N ILE A 415 -6.45 -7.81 22.09
CA ILE A 415 -5.16 -7.80 22.77
C ILE A 415 -5.37 -8.15 24.24
N ILE A 416 -4.53 -9.06 24.74
CA ILE A 416 -4.42 -9.34 26.18
C ILE A 416 -3.10 -8.77 26.67
N MET A 417 -3.16 -7.87 27.65
CA MET A 417 -1.95 -7.38 28.32
C MET A 417 -1.80 -8.08 29.67
N ARG A 418 -0.58 -8.54 29.96
CA ARG A 418 -0.15 -9.08 31.24
C ARG A 418 0.67 -8.03 31.98
N PHE A 419 0.23 -7.68 33.18
CA PHE A 419 0.97 -6.83 34.11
C PHE A 419 1.45 -7.67 35.29
N SER A 420 2.76 -7.78 35.50
CA SER A 420 3.36 -8.58 36.58
C SER A 420 4.35 -7.76 37.38
N TRP A 421 4.46 -8.01 38.68
CA TRP A 421 5.50 -7.41 39.52
C TRP A 421 5.99 -8.35 40.62
N SER A 422 7.21 -8.11 41.10
CA SER A 422 7.85 -8.86 42.17
C SER A 422 8.75 -7.94 43.01
N THR A 423 8.85 -8.21 44.31
CA THR A 423 9.81 -7.53 45.21
C THR A 423 11.17 -8.20 45.22
N GLU A 424 11.24 -9.47 44.82
CA GLU A 424 12.48 -10.24 44.79
C GLU A 424 13.25 -10.06 43.48
N TYR A 425 14.57 -9.89 43.59
CA TYR A 425 15.45 -9.70 42.45
C TYR A 425 15.74 -11.05 41.76
N ARG A 426 15.23 -11.21 40.53
CA ARG A 426 15.53 -12.30 39.56
C ARG A 426 15.77 -13.70 40.18
N ASN A 427 14.70 -14.50 40.29
CA ASN A 427 14.65 -15.97 40.06
C ASN A 427 13.47 -16.67 40.77
N SER A 428 12.65 -15.96 41.53
CA SER A 428 11.55 -16.54 42.32
C SER A 428 10.16 -16.49 41.66
N GLY A 429 10.08 -16.14 40.38
CA GLY A 429 8.81 -15.95 39.68
C GLY A 429 8.16 -14.59 39.97
N TRP A 430 7.02 -14.35 39.34
CA TRP A 430 6.24 -13.12 39.54
C TRP A 430 5.29 -13.31 40.71
N GLU A 431 5.45 -12.54 41.78
CA GLU A 431 4.58 -12.61 42.96
C GLU A 431 3.12 -12.30 42.61
N ASN A 432 2.92 -11.35 41.71
CA ASN A 432 1.60 -10.87 41.33
C ASN A 432 1.52 -10.75 39.82
N THR A 433 0.38 -11.15 39.24
CA THR A 433 0.09 -11.05 37.81
C THR A 433 -1.38 -10.72 37.61
N VAL A 434 -1.66 -9.73 36.75
CA VAL A 434 -3.00 -9.33 36.32
C VAL A 434 -3.07 -9.40 34.80
N TYR A 435 -4.18 -9.91 34.28
CA TYR A 435 -4.47 -9.97 32.83
C TYR A 435 -5.58 -9.00 32.46
N MET A 436 -5.42 -8.40 31.29
CA MET A 436 -6.25 -7.31 30.82
C MET A 436 -6.71 -7.52 29.40
N SER A 437 -7.95 -7.15 29.08
CA SER A 437 -8.44 -7.11 27.70
C SER A 437 -9.37 -5.94 27.47
N ALA A 438 -9.59 -5.58 26.20
CA ALA A 438 -10.49 -4.49 25.82
C ALA A 438 -11.95 -4.70 26.25
N ASP A 439 -12.36 -5.96 26.47
CA ASP A 439 -13.74 -6.35 26.76
C ASP A 439 -14.07 -6.35 28.26
N GLN A 440 -13.10 -6.06 29.13
CA GLN A 440 -13.33 -5.86 30.56
C GLN A 440 -14.07 -4.53 30.82
N SER A 441 -14.85 -4.50 31.91
CA SER A 441 -15.77 -3.39 32.21
C SER A 441 -15.03 -2.07 32.49
N PHE A 442 -15.73 -0.94 32.38
CA PHE A 442 -15.12 0.39 32.56
C PHE A 442 -14.55 0.60 33.98
N ASP A 443 -15.16 -0.02 35.00
CA ASP A 443 -14.71 0.03 36.41
C ASP A 443 -13.37 -0.72 36.62
N ASP A 444 -13.06 -1.69 35.76
CA ASP A 444 -11.80 -2.42 35.80
C ASP A 444 -10.63 -1.56 35.26
N LYS A 445 -10.90 -0.63 34.32
CA LYS A 445 -9.87 0.23 33.73
C LYS A 445 -9.35 1.29 34.69
N SER A 446 -10.23 1.93 35.46
CA SER A 446 -9.83 2.92 36.47
C SER A 446 -9.04 2.24 37.61
N SER A 447 -9.54 1.09 38.09
CA SER A 447 -8.86 0.25 39.09
C SER A 447 -7.46 -0.15 38.66
N LEU A 448 -7.28 -0.45 37.37
CA LEU A 448 -5.96 -0.74 36.82
C LEU A 448 -5.05 0.49 36.80
N VAL A 449 -5.51 1.64 36.28
CA VAL A 449 -4.69 2.84 36.25
C VAL A 449 -4.17 3.17 37.66
N THR A 450 -5.04 3.03 38.67
CA THR A 450 -4.66 3.15 40.09
C THR A 450 -3.61 2.10 40.49
N LEU A 451 -3.79 0.83 40.13
CA LEU A 451 -2.82 -0.24 40.42
C LEU A 451 -1.46 0.01 39.76
N LEU A 452 -1.44 0.40 38.47
CA LEU A 452 -0.23 0.69 37.72
C LEU A 452 0.57 1.82 38.37
N ASN A 453 -0.08 2.96 38.64
CA ASN A 453 0.58 4.08 39.32
C ASN A 453 1.13 3.65 40.69
N LYS A 454 0.33 2.94 41.49
CA LYS A 454 0.73 2.48 42.83
C LYS A 454 1.94 1.54 42.81
N VAL A 455 2.01 0.63 41.83
CA VAL A 455 3.11 -0.35 41.72
C VAL A 455 4.35 0.31 41.08
N LEU A 456 4.19 1.13 40.04
CA LEU A 456 5.29 1.82 39.36
C LEU A 456 6.04 2.78 40.28
N GLN A 457 5.34 3.45 41.20
CA GLN A 457 5.90 4.33 42.23
C GLN A 457 6.74 3.61 43.29
N ARG A 458 6.76 2.26 43.31
CA ARG A 458 7.62 1.48 44.22
C ARG A 458 8.95 1.16 43.52
N PRO A 459 10.04 1.88 43.81
CA PRO A 459 11.29 1.76 43.05
C PRO A 459 11.95 0.38 43.16
N HIS A 460 11.65 -0.38 44.22
CA HIS A 460 12.20 -1.71 44.47
C HIS A 460 11.49 -2.83 43.71
N HIS A 461 10.32 -2.58 43.12
CA HIS A 461 9.59 -3.63 42.41
C HIS A 461 10.19 -3.84 41.03
N THR A 462 10.44 -5.09 40.65
CA THR A 462 10.63 -5.44 39.24
C THR A 462 9.27 -5.56 38.60
N ILE A 463 9.08 -4.94 37.44
CA ILE A 463 7.78 -4.82 36.77
C ILE A 463 7.89 -5.32 35.34
N LEU A 464 6.90 -6.07 34.88
CA LEU A 464 6.74 -6.52 33.50
C LEU A 464 5.37 -6.11 32.96
N LEU A 465 5.37 -5.41 31.83
CA LEU A 465 4.21 -5.19 30.98
C LEU A 465 4.42 -5.98 29.69
N ASP A 466 3.56 -6.95 29.41
CA ASP A 466 3.68 -7.82 28.23
C ASP A 466 2.34 -7.90 27.49
N ALA A 467 2.31 -7.34 26.28
CA ALA A 467 1.16 -7.39 25.37
C ALA A 467 1.45 -8.27 24.13
N GLY A 468 2.37 -9.23 24.25
CA GLY A 468 2.76 -10.12 23.16
C GLY A 468 3.43 -9.34 22.01
N GLY A 469 2.89 -9.51 20.79
CA GLY A 469 3.41 -8.82 19.59
C GLY A 469 3.23 -7.29 19.61
N PHE A 470 2.52 -6.74 20.59
CA PHE A 470 2.22 -5.30 20.70
C PHE A 470 3.13 -4.57 21.71
N GLY A 471 4.16 -5.25 22.22
CA GLY A 471 5.18 -4.65 23.07
C GLY A 471 5.39 -5.40 24.37
N ARG A 472 6.63 -5.39 24.85
CA ARG A 472 7.03 -5.95 26.15
C ARG A 472 8.07 -5.05 26.80
N ILE A 473 7.81 -4.64 28.04
CA ILE A 473 8.69 -3.76 28.82
C ILE A 473 8.92 -4.38 30.18
N GLU A 474 10.20 -4.52 30.54
CA GLU A 474 10.63 -4.95 31.87
C GLU A 474 11.39 -3.81 32.54
N LEU A 475 10.89 -3.32 33.68
CA LEU A 475 11.56 -2.33 34.51
C LEU A 475 12.15 -3.04 35.72
N GLU A 476 13.47 -3.13 35.77
CA GLU A 476 14.17 -3.72 36.91
C GLU A 476 13.91 -2.90 38.19
N GLY A 477 13.64 -3.61 39.29
CA GLY A 477 13.55 -3.01 40.62
C GLY A 477 14.94 -2.63 41.10
N GLY A 478 15.13 -1.36 41.49
CA GLY A 478 16.41 -0.88 41.98
C GLY A 478 16.61 -1.29 43.45
N VAL A 479 17.56 -2.18 43.72
CA VAL A 479 18.34 -2.10 44.96
C VAL A 479 19.35 -0.99 44.74
N VAL A 480 19.15 0.17 45.37
CA VAL A 480 20.09 1.30 45.32
C VAL A 480 21.32 0.93 46.15
N PHE A 481 22.21 0.14 45.57
CA PHE A 481 23.65 0.12 45.86
C PHE A 481 24.42 -0.08 44.56
N THR A 482 24.11 0.69 43.51
CA THR A 482 25.06 0.82 42.41
C THR A 482 26.05 1.90 42.80
N GLN A 483 27.28 1.50 43.10
CA GLN A 483 28.41 2.42 42.97
C GLN A 483 28.26 3.15 41.63
N PRO A 484 28.35 4.49 41.59
CA PRO A 484 28.08 5.24 40.37
C PRO A 484 29.01 4.72 39.28
N LYS A 485 28.41 4.16 38.22
CA LYS A 485 29.14 3.74 37.04
C LYS A 485 29.64 4.98 36.32
N LEU A 486 30.91 4.95 35.95
CA LEU A 486 31.54 5.92 35.09
C LEU A 486 31.09 5.67 33.65
N PHE A 487 30.75 6.75 32.95
CA PHE A 487 30.42 6.73 31.54
C PHE A 487 31.49 7.53 30.79
N MET A 488 31.95 7.00 29.66
CA MET A 488 32.79 7.73 28.73
C MET A 488 31.95 8.76 27.97
N ALA A 489 32.60 9.86 27.57
CA ALA A 489 31.96 10.89 26.77
C ALA A 489 31.45 10.32 25.42
N SER A 490 30.38 10.90 24.89
CA SER A 490 29.80 10.50 23.60
C SER A 490 30.79 10.63 22.43
N SER A 491 31.67 11.63 22.48
CA SER A 491 32.77 11.84 21.55
C SER A 491 33.76 10.67 21.55
N TRP A 492 34.10 10.15 22.73
CA TRP A 492 34.96 8.98 22.89
C TRP A 492 34.32 7.73 22.26
N ARG A 493 33.04 7.48 22.51
CA ARG A 493 32.30 6.33 21.94
C ARG A 493 32.22 6.39 20.41
N LYS A 494 32.02 7.58 19.85
CA LYS A 494 32.05 7.79 18.38
C LYS A 494 33.44 7.47 17.81
N ARG A 495 34.51 7.93 18.46
CA ARG A 495 35.89 7.64 18.07
C ARG A 495 36.19 6.14 18.14
N ALA A 496 35.83 5.48 19.24
CA ALA A 496 36.04 4.04 19.44
C ALA A 496 35.35 3.22 18.33
N ASN A 497 34.07 3.51 18.05
CA ASN A 497 33.34 2.83 16.98
C ASN A 497 33.93 3.09 15.59
N TRP A 498 34.38 4.32 15.31
CA TRP A 498 35.05 4.63 14.05
C TRP A 498 36.34 3.83 13.85
N ILE A 499 37.17 3.71 14.89
CA ILE A 499 38.37 2.86 14.87
C ILE A 499 37.98 1.41 14.59
N LEU A 500 36.99 0.87 15.31
CA LEU A 500 36.56 -0.52 15.15
C LEU A 500 36.03 -0.81 13.74
N ARG A 501 35.25 0.09 13.16
CA ARG A 501 34.75 -0.04 11.77
C ARG A 501 35.87 0.06 10.73
N SER A 502 36.85 0.93 10.97
CA SER A 502 37.99 1.14 10.06
C SER A 502 39.06 0.04 10.13
N SER A 503 38.95 -0.86 11.10
CA SER A 503 39.91 -1.95 11.37
C SER A 503 39.55 -3.31 10.74
N THR A 504 38.62 -3.35 9.79
CA THR A 504 38.12 -4.59 9.15
C THR A 504 39.06 -5.23 8.11
N THR A 505 40.27 -4.69 7.90
CA THR A 505 41.19 -5.18 6.86
C THR A 505 42.23 -6.17 7.39
N SER A 506 42.41 -7.26 6.65
CA SER A 506 43.21 -8.46 6.96
C SER A 506 44.71 -8.20 7.16
N TYR A 507 45.11 -7.71 8.34
CA TYR A 507 46.53 -7.54 8.70
C TYR A 507 47.00 -8.51 9.80
N THR A 508 48.26 -8.91 9.75
CA THR A 508 48.76 -10.17 10.31
C THR A 508 49.50 -10.09 11.66
N LYS A 509 49.60 -8.94 12.34
CA LYS A 509 50.23 -8.91 13.69
C LYS A 509 49.39 -8.17 14.74
N PRO A 510 49.02 -8.83 15.87
CA PRO A 510 48.39 -8.18 17.00
C PRO A 510 49.36 -7.22 17.70
N ASN A 511 48.83 -6.11 18.21
CA ASN A 511 49.61 -5.09 18.90
C ASN A 511 49.87 -5.53 20.36
N GLY A 512 50.85 -6.42 20.55
CA GLY A 512 51.06 -7.19 21.80
C GLY A 512 51.25 -6.36 23.07
N MET A 513 51.67 -5.10 22.95
CA MET A 513 51.91 -4.20 24.08
C MET A 513 50.61 -3.78 24.80
N TRP A 514 49.49 -3.64 24.08
CA TRP A 514 48.22 -3.17 24.66
C TRP A 514 47.42 -4.28 25.34
N LEU A 515 47.54 -5.51 24.84
CA LEU A 515 46.95 -6.69 25.47
C LEU A 515 47.45 -6.88 26.90
N GLN A 516 48.73 -6.63 27.18
CA GLN A 516 49.29 -6.73 28.53
C GLN A 516 48.74 -5.68 29.51
N ILE A 517 48.53 -4.44 29.04
CA ILE A 517 48.00 -3.34 29.87
C ILE A 517 46.52 -3.58 30.24
N ILE A 518 45.77 -4.28 29.38
CA ILE A 518 44.32 -4.47 29.52
C ILE A 518 44.00 -5.79 30.23
N GLN A 519 44.76 -6.86 29.98
CA GLN A 519 44.62 -8.11 30.72
C GLN A 519 44.93 -7.96 32.22
N SER A 520 45.71 -6.94 32.60
CA SER A 520 46.04 -6.65 34.00
C SER A 520 45.03 -5.76 34.72
N LYS A 521 44.04 -5.17 34.03
CA LYS A 521 43.08 -4.24 34.65
C LYS A 521 41.63 -4.61 34.34
N ASN A 522 40.92 -5.10 35.37
CA ASN A 522 39.46 -5.09 35.35
C ASN A 522 38.96 -3.64 35.44
N PHE A 523 37.97 -3.28 34.63
CA PHE A 523 37.35 -1.94 34.61
C PHE A 523 35.93 -1.95 35.21
N PRO A 524 35.74 -2.42 36.46
CA PRO A 524 34.40 -2.67 37.01
C PRO A 524 33.57 -1.41 37.20
N LEU A 525 34.22 -0.23 37.25
CA LEU A 525 33.58 1.05 37.44
C LEU A 525 32.98 1.63 36.15
N LEU A 526 33.38 1.17 34.95
CA LEU A 526 32.81 1.66 33.69
C LEU A 526 31.47 0.97 33.39
N ASP A 527 30.62 1.59 32.58
CA ASP A 527 29.43 0.93 32.07
C ASP A 527 29.79 -0.26 31.14
N LYS A 528 28.86 -1.22 30.99
CA LYS A 528 29.11 -2.47 30.24
C LYS A 528 29.44 -2.22 28.77
N TYR A 529 28.85 -1.20 28.16
CA TYR A 529 29.09 -0.86 26.75
C TYR A 529 30.49 -0.29 26.56
N ASP A 530 30.92 0.62 27.45
CA ASP A 530 32.27 1.17 27.41
C ASP A 530 33.35 0.12 27.71
N GLN A 531 33.08 -0.82 28.63
CA GLN A 531 33.93 -1.98 28.86
C GLN A 531 34.10 -2.84 27.60
N GLU A 532 33.01 -3.11 26.88
CA GLU A 532 33.07 -3.91 25.66
C GLU A 532 33.80 -3.17 24.53
N LEU A 533 33.62 -1.85 24.38
CA LEU A 533 34.39 -1.06 23.41
C LEU A 533 35.89 -1.09 23.71
N ILE A 534 36.29 -0.94 24.97
CA ILE A 534 37.70 -1.07 25.40
C ILE A 534 38.23 -2.47 25.08
N ARG A 535 37.46 -3.53 25.38
CA ARG A 535 37.83 -4.91 25.10
C ARG A 535 37.99 -5.17 23.60
N GLN A 536 37.10 -4.63 22.78
CA GLN A 536 37.19 -4.74 21.33
C GLN A 536 38.39 -3.97 20.78
N LEU A 537 38.65 -2.75 21.24
CA LEU A 537 39.83 -1.98 20.83
C LEU A 537 41.14 -2.69 21.23
N ALA A 538 41.13 -3.42 22.36
CA ALA A 538 42.28 -4.17 22.87
C ALA A 538 42.59 -5.43 22.04
N THR A 539 41.55 -6.11 21.58
CA THR A 539 41.64 -7.43 20.96
C THR A 539 41.69 -7.35 19.44
N ARG A 540 41.16 -6.28 18.85
CA ARG A 540 41.07 -6.11 17.40
C ARG A 540 42.39 -5.61 16.82
N ARG A 541 42.77 -6.18 15.67
CA ARG A 541 43.95 -5.75 14.94
C ARG A 541 43.66 -4.42 14.25
N VAL A 542 44.48 -3.41 14.53
CA VAL A 542 44.32 -2.05 13.98
C VAL A 542 45.50 -1.72 13.06
N PRO A 543 45.25 -1.10 11.89
CA PRO A 543 46.30 -0.54 11.04
C PRO A 543 47.24 0.42 11.79
N ILE A 544 48.51 0.48 11.39
CA ILE A 544 49.54 1.35 12.02
C ILE A 544 49.08 2.82 12.05
N TRP A 545 48.45 3.30 10.99
CA TRP A 545 47.96 4.68 10.92
C TRP A 545 46.82 4.98 11.92
N LEU A 546 46.13 3.96 12.44
CA LEU A 546 45.12 4.10 13.51
C LEU A 546 45.70 4.01 14.91
N GLU A 547 46.98 3.65 15.07
CA GLU A 547 47.58 3.38 16.37
C GLU A 547 47.54 4.60 17.30
N ALA A 548 47.82 5.80 16.79
CA ALA A 548 47.75 7.04 17.57
C ALA A 548 46.33 7.30 18.12
N HIS A 549 45.29 6.96 17.35
CA HIS A 549 43.90 7.13 17.77
C HIS A 549 43.49 6.11 18.83
N VAL A 550 43.97 4.87 18.72
CA VAL A 550 43.78 3.82 19.73
C VAL A 550 44.46 4.22 21.04
N ARG A 551 45.70 4.71 20.97
CA ARG A 551 46.43 5.24 22.14
C ARG A 551 45.64 6.35 22.82
N ALA A 552 45.17 7.34 22.06
CA ALA A 552 44.38 8.45 22.58
C ALA A 552 43.10 7.95 23.29
N ALA A 553 42.39 6.99 22.71
CA ALA A 553 41.19 6.41 23.31
C ALA A 553 41.48 5.69 24.65
N PHE A 554 42.59 4.93 24.72
CA PHE A 554 43.00 4.27 25.97
C PHE A 554 43.49 5.25 27.04
N PHE A 555 44.26 6.27 26.66
CA PHE A 555 44.68 7.31 27.60
C PHE A 555 43.49 8.05 28.19
N GLU A 556 42.50 8.41 27.38
CA GLU A 556 41.28 9.07 27.84
C GLU A 556 40.48 8.18 28.81
N SER A 557 40.39 6.87 28.52
CA SER A 557 39.74 5.89 29.41
C SER A 557 40.46 5.76 30.76
N ASN A 558 41.80 5.68 30.74
CA ASN A 558 42.60 5.62 31.95
C ASN A 558 42.50 6.91 32.77
N ARG A 559 42.45 8.08 32.12
CA ARG A 559 42.31 9.37 32.80
C ARG A 559 41.01 9.43 33.60
N VAL A 560 39.88 9.07 32.98
CA VAL A 560 38.56 9.01 33.65
C VAL A 560 38.58 8.11 34.90
N LEU A 561 39.33 7.01 34.85
CA LEU A 561 39.47 6.08 35.97
C LEU A 561 40.37 6.62 37.09
N VAL A 562 41.45 7.33 36.74
CA VAL A 562 42.38 7.92 37.71
C VAL A 562 41.75 9.12 38.40
N ASP A 563 41.08 10.00 37.65
CA ASP A 563 40.43 11.20 38.17
C ASP A 563 39.35 10.83 39.22
N ASN A 564 38.61 9.73 39.00
CA ASN A 564 37.61 9.26 39.98
C ASN A 564 38.25 8.61 41.24
N LYS A 565 39.46 8.05 41.14
CA LYS A 565 40.17 7.57 42.34
C LYS A 565 40.59 8.73 43.25
N HIS A 566 41.00 9.85 42.67
CA HIS A 566 41.40 11.03 43.43
C HIS A 566 40.21 11.76 44.07
N THR A 567 39.06 11.85 43.40
CA THR A 567 37.87 12.49 43.99
C THR A 567 37.27 11.72 45.17
N ARG A 568 37.40 10.39 45.21
CA ARG A 568 36.94 9.59 46.36
C ARG A 568 37.90 9.60 47.55
N GLY A 569 39.19 9.89 47.33
CA GLY A 569 40.21 9.92 48.38
C GLY A 569 40.20 11.17 49.28
N HIS A 570 39.40 12.18 48.97
CA HIS A 570 39.27 13.43 49.76
C HIS A 570 37.90 13.58 50.44
N SER A 571 37.08 12.54 50.46
CA SER A 571 35.73 12.57 51.05
C SER A 571 35.59 11.79 52.37
N ASN A 572 36.70 11.36 52.97
CA ASN A 572 36.73 10.54 54.19
C ASN A 572 37.64 11.08 55.30
N ASP A 573 38.00 12.38 55.27
CA ASP A 573 38.57 13.10 56.41
C ASP A 573 37.58 14.15 56.92
#